data_AF-A0A949ZEY4-F1
#
_entry.id   AF-A0A949ZEY4-F1
#
_cell.length_a   1.000
_cell.length_b   1.000
_cell.length_c   1.000
_cell.angle_alpha   90.00
_cell.angle_beta   90.00
_cell.angle_gamma   90.00
#
_symmetry.space_group_name_H-M   'P 1'
#
loop_
_entity.id
_entity.type
_entity.pdbx_description
1 polymer ?
#
loop_
_entity_poly.entity_id
_entity_poly.type
_entity_poly.pdbx_seq_one_letter_code
_entity_poly.pdbx_strand_id
1 'polypeptide(L)' 'MPEIAPPRGTHDILPSDSTAWRWILETHRTVVESFGYRQLDTPIFESTELFARGVGEET' A
#
# COMPACT_ATOMS: atom_id res chain seq x y z
N MET A 1 -18.23 21.45 17.50
CA MET A 1 -17.92 20.09 17.04
C MET A 1 -16.53 20.13 16.46
N PRO A 2 -15.65 19.14 16.72
CA PRO A 2 -14.34 19.12 16.08
C PRO A 2 -14.52 19.00 14.56
N GLU A 3 -13.64 19.68 13.82
CA GLU A 3 -13.57 19.61 12.37
C GLU A 3 -13.25 18.17 11.94
N ILE A 4 -14.03 17.62 11.01
CA ILE A 4 -13.81 16.27 10.48
C ILE A 4 -12.75 16.41 9.38
N ALA A 5 -11.56 15.88 9.66
CA ALA A 5 -10.42 15.91 8.75
C ALA A 5 -9.74 14.53 8.68
N PRO A 6 -9.08 14.20 7.55
CA PRO A 6 -8.33 12.96 7.44
C PRO A 6 -7.19 12.92 8.47
N PRO A 7 -6.80 11.72 8.94
CA PRO A 7 -5.62 11.55 9.78
C PRO A 7 -4.39 12.21 9.13
N ARG A 8 -3.57 12.88 9.95
CA ARG A 8 -2.33 13.49 9.47
C ARG A 8 -1.47 12.45 8.75
N GLY A 9 -0.93 12.82 7.59
CA GLY A 9 -0.12 11.93 6.75
C GLY A 9 -0.93 11.04 5.80
N THR A 10 -2.26 11.16 5.78
CA THR A 10 -3.13 10.48 4.80
C THR A 10 -3.73 11.49 3.83
N HIS A 11 -4.11 11.03 2.64
CA HIS A 11 -4.79 11.83 1.64
C HIS A 11 -5.76 10.95 0.86
N ASP A 12 -6.86 11.55 0.40
CA ASP A 12 -7.79 10.88 -0.50
C ASP A 12 -7.23 10.84 -1.92
N ILE A 13 -7.46 9.74 -2.62
CA ILE A 13 -7.21 9.66 -4.06
C ILE A 13 -8.48 10.12 -4.77
N LEU A 14 -8.46 11.32 -5.33
CA LEU A 14 -9.63 11.93 -5.95
C LEU A 14 -9.85 11.41 -7.38
N PRO A 15 -11.04 11.64 -7.99
CA PRO A 15 -11.29 11.26 -9.38
C PRO A 15 -10.27 11.83 -10.39
N SER A 16 -9.74 13.03 -10.13
CA SER A 16 -8.67 13.66 -10.94
C SER A 16 -7.37 12.85 -10.93
N ASP A 17 -7.05 12.20 -9.81
CA ASP A 17 -5.80 11.46 -9.60
C ASP A 17 -5.94 9.97 -9.91
N SER A 18 -7.18 9.48 -9.93
CA SER A 18 -7.53 8.07 -10.13
C SER A 18 -7.00 7.50 -11.45
N THR A 19 -6.84 8.33 -12.50
CA THR A 19 -6.28 7.88 -13.78
C THR A 19 -4.80 7.54 -13.66
N ALA A 20 -4.01 8.40 -13.02
CA ALA A 20 -2.59 8.14 -12.79
C ALA A 20 -2.39 6.93 -11.86
N TRP A 21 -3.23 6.82 -10.82
CA TRP A 21 -3.21 5.70 -9.89
C TRP A 21 -3.50 4.36 -10.56
N ARG A 22 -4.52 4.29 -11.43
CA ARG A 22 -4.81 3.06 -12.18
C ARG A 22 -3.69 2.72 -13.16
N TRP A 23 -3.12 3.72 -13.83
CA TRP A 23 -2.03 3.49 -14.78
C TRP A 23 -0.81 2.85 -14.13
N ILE A 24 -0.40 3.32 -12.94
CA ILE A 24 0.77 2.75 -12.26
C ILE A 24 0.50 1.31 -11.79
N LEU A 25 -0.70 1.03 -11.24
CA LEU A 25 -1.08 -0.31 -10.79
C LEU A 25 -1.12 -1.32 -11.94
N GLU A 26 -1.68 -0.92 -13.10
CA GLU A 26 -1.76 -1.77 -14.29
C GLU A 26 -0.37 -2.05 -14.87
N THR A 27 0.48 -1.01 -14.92
CA THR A 27 1.86 -1.14 -15.39
C THR A 27 2.65 -2.09 -14.50
N HIS A 28 2.54 -1.93 -13.18
CA HIS A 28 3.15 -2.83 -12.21
C HIS A 28 2.71 -4.28 -12.46
N ARG A 29 1.40 -4.53 -12.55
CA ARG A 29 0.85 -5.87 -12.80
C ARG A 29 1.43 -6.50 -14.07
N THR A 30 1.39 -5.76 -15.18
CA THR A 30 1.88 -6.25 -16.48
C THR A 30 3.35 -6.65 -16.41
N VAL A 31 4.19 -5.83 -15.75
CA VAL A 31 5.62 -6.09 -15.62
C VAL A 31 5.86 -7.32 -14.74
N VAL A 32 5.30 -7.39 -13.54
CA VAL A 32 5.63 -8.50 -12.62
C VAL A 32 5.14 -9.85 -13.15
N GLU A 33 3.98 -9.88 -13.83
CA GLU A 33 3.46 -11.09 -14.47
C GLU A 33 4.37 -11.58 -15.61
N SER A 34 5.02 -10.67 -16.35
CA SER A 34 5.96 -11.08 -17.42
C SER A 34 7.21 -11.78 -16.88
N PHE A 35 7.50 -11.65 -15.59
CA PHE A 35 8.59 -12.36 -14.90
C PHE A 35 8.10 -13.57 -14.10
N GLY A 36 6.82 -13.96 -14.23
CA GLY A 36 6.26 -15.15 -13.57
C GLY A 36 5.91 -14.96 -12.09
N TYR A 37 5.93 -13.72 -11.59
CA TYR A 37 5.42 -13.42 -10.26
C TYR A 37 3.89 -13.46 -10.24
N ARG A 38 3.33 -13.74 -9.06
CA ARG A 38 1.88 -13.74 -8.83
C ARG A 38 1.57 -12.84 -7.63
N GLN A 39 0.43 -12.15 -7.71
CA GLN A 39 -0.05 -11.32 -6.62
C GLN A 39 -0.30 -12.17 -5.36
N LEU A 40 0.14 -11.65 -4.22
CA LEU A 40 -0.17 -12.13 -2.88
C LEU A 40 -0.67 -10.93 -2.08
N ASP A 41 -1.92 -10.97 -1.64
CA ASP A 41 -2.49 -9.94 -0.78
C ASP A 41 -2.54 -10.44 0.66
N THR A 42 -1.98 -9.65 1.57
CA THR A 42 -1.99 -9.90 3.01
C THR A 42 -2.94 -8.91 3.70
N PRO A 43 -3.42 -9.23 4.92
CA PRO A 43 -4.18 -8.28 5.72
C PRO A 43 -3.45 -6.93 5.92
N ILE A 44 -4.20 -5.83 5.93
CA ILE A 44 -3.65 -4.47 6.13
C ILE A 44 -3.05 -4.29 7.54
N PHE A 45 -3.53 -5.06 8.51
CA PHE A 45 -3.03 -5.08 9.88
C PHE A 45 -2.59 -6.49 10.25
N GLU A 46 -1.55 -6.58 11.06
CA GLU A 46 -0.99 -7.83 11.58
C GLU A 46 -0.67 -7.67 13.07
N SER A 47 -0.44 -8.78 13.77
CA SER A 47 -0.01 -8.78 15.17
C SER A 47 1.28 -7.98 15.34
N THR A 48 1.38 -7.18 16.40
CA THR A 48 2.55 -6.30 16.65
C THR A 48 3.85 -7.09 16.73
N GLU A 49 3.80 -8.30 17.28
CA GLU A 49 4.94 -9.21 17.40
C GLU A 49 5.56 -9.57 16.06
N LEU A 50 4.78 -9.57 14.96
CA LEU A 50 5.30 -9.81 13.62
C LEU A 50 6.29 -8.73 13.20
N PHE A 51 5.97 -7.46 13.47
CA PHE A 51 6.83 -6.32 13.14
C PHE A 51 7.96 -6.12 14.15
N ALA A 52 7.68 -6.37 15.44
CA ALA A 52 8.68 -6.24 16.50
C ALA A 52 9.88 -7.18 16.30
N ARG A 53 9.68 -8.32 15.62
CA ARG A 53 10.75 -9.29 15.30
C ARG A 53 11.58 -8.89 14.08
N GLY A 54 10.99 -8.24 13.07
CA GLY A 54 11.65 -7.96 11.79
C GLY A 54 12.45 -6.66 11.72
N VAL A 55 12.25 -5.74 12.67
CA VAL A 55 12.84 -4.38 12.62
C VAL A 55 14.07 -4.24 13.55
N GLY A 56 14.47 -5.29 14.27
CA GLY A 56 15.40 -5.18 15.41
C GLY A 56 16.61 -6.11 15.48
N GLU A 57 16.85 -7.03 14.53
CA GLU A 57 18.00 -7.96 14.61
C GLU A 57 18.95 -7.99 13.40
N GLU A 58 18.75 -7.15 12.39
CA GLU A 58 19.80 -6.92 11.38
C GLU A 58 20.37 -5.51 11.55
N THR A 59 21.66 -5.47 11.87
CA THR A 59 22.56 -4.31 11.73
C THR A 59 22.50 -3.69 10.34
#